data_AF-A0A2V7QQL6-F1
#
_entry.id   AF-A0A2V7QQL6-F1
#
_cell.length_a   1.000
_cell.length_b   1.000
_cell.length_c   1.000
_cell.angle_alpha   90.00
_cell.angle_beta   90.00
_cell.angle_gamma   90.00
#
_symmetry.space_group_name_H-M   'P 1'
#
loop_
_entity.id
_entity.type
_entity.pdbx_description
1 polymer ?
#
loop_
_entity_poly.entity_id
_entity_poly.type
_entity_poly.pdbx_seq_one_letter_code
_entity_poly.pdbx_strand_id
1 'polypeptide(L)'
;YSGPAEGITIALYAGSDTLYRTSDSEGKFAFSEIPAGRWTVVLESLLASSLVVERPRVVLTTGPGEEAVVEYRIVPKKKKVKFIVGGSPE
;
A
#
# COMPACT_ATOMS: atom_id res chain seq x y z
N TYR A 1 -4.22 -9.41 -11.49
CA TYR A 1 -3.29 -10.19 -10.66
C TYR A 1 -3.91 -10.29 -9.28
N SER A 2 -4.31 -11.50 -8.87
CA SER A 2 -4.91 -11.79 -7.56
C SER A 2 -4.03 -12.83 -6.87
N GLY A 3 -2.71 -12.58 -6.84
CA GLY A 3 -1.77 -13.44 -6.10
C GLY A 3 -1.80 -13.05 -4.63
N PRO A 4 -1.60 -14.01 -3.71
CA PRO A 4 -1.57 -13.73 -2.28
C PRO A 4 -0.53 -12.65 -2.01
N ALA A 5 -0.95 -11.59 -1.34
CA ALA A 5 -0.12 -10.45 -1.02
C ALA A 5 0.80 -10.75 0.18
N GLU A 6 1.22 -12.00 0.35
CA GLU A 6 2.11 -12.47 1.42
C GLU A 6 3.48 -11.80 1.30
N GLY A 7 4.11 -11.48 2.43
CA GLY A 7 5.44 -10.88 2.43
C GLY A 7 5.46 -9.37 2.14
N ILE A 8 4.32 -8.70 2.08
CA ILE A 8 4.24 -7.23 2.05
C ILE A 8 4.47 -6.71 3.47
N THR A 9 5.44 -5.83 3.65
CA THR A 9 5.65 -5.11 4.90
C THR A 9 4.96 -3.75 4.88
N ILE A 10 4.26 -3.45 5.97
CA ILE A 10 3.70 -2.13 6.28
C ILE A 10 4.32 -1.58 7.57
N ALA A 11 4.44 -0.26 7.64
CA ALA A 11 4.82 0.49 8.81
C ALA A 11 3.62 1.27 9.34
N LEU A 12 3.41 1.22 10.65
CA LEU A 12 2.38 1.94 11.38
C LEU A 12 3.08 2.93 12.31
N TYR A 13 2.93 4.22 12.05
CA TYR A 13 3.55 5.30 12.81
C TYR A 13 2.54 5.95 13.77
N ALA A 14 2.96 6.16 15.03
CA ALA A 14 2.30 7.03 16.00
C ALA A 14 3.32 7.88 16.75
N GLY A 15 3.41 9.16 16.40
CA GLY A 15 4.36 10.06 17.04
C GLY A 15 5.81 9.56 16.89
N SER A 16 6.42 9.14 18.00
CA SER A 16 7.77 8.58 18.05
C SER A 16 7.84 7.07 17.80
N ASP A 17 6.71 6.36 17.91
CA ASP A 17 6.68 4.91 17.78
C ASP A 17 6.43 4.47 16.34
N THR A 18 7.10 3.41 15.93
CA THR A 18 6.91 2.75 14.63
C THR A 18 6.76 1.26 14.83
N LEU A 19 5.65 0.70 14.37
CA LEU A 19 5.40 -0.74 14.37
C LEU A 19 5.46 -1.26 12.93
N TYR A 20 6.11 -2.41 12.74
CA TYR A 20 6.17 -3.07 11.43
C TYR A 20 5.36 -4.35 11.44
N ARG A 21 4.73 -4.66 10.30
CA ARG A 21 4.04 -5.94 10.11
C ARG A 21 4.19 -6.43 8.69
N THR A 22 4.41 -7.73 8.55
CA THR A 22 4.36 -8.43 7.29
C THR A 22 3.01 -9.15 7.14
N SER A 23 2.45 -9.14 5.94
CA SER A 23 1.22 -9.85 5.63
C SER A 23 1.39 -11.36 5.68
N ASP A 24 0.31 -12.05 6.08
CA ASP A 24 0.20 -13.50 6.05
C ASP A 24 -0.07 -14.06 4.65
N SER A 25 -0.27 -15.39 4.55
CA SER A 25 -0.57 -16.10 3.31
C SER A 25 -1.90 -15.68 2.65
N GLU A 26 -2.81 -15.05 3.39
CA GLU A 26 -4.03 -14.44 2.86
C GLU A 26 -3.85 -12.96 2.48
N GLY A 27 -2.68 -12.36 2.76
CA GLY A 27 -2.41 -10.95 2.51
C GLY A 27 -2.93 -10.02 3.61
N LYS A 28 -3.32 -10.54 4.78
CA LYS A 28 -3.93 -9.76 5.86
C LYS A 28 -2.90 -9.19 6.82
N PHE A 29 -3.30 -8.10 7.47
CA PHE A 29 -2.54 -7.38 8.49
C PHE A 29 -3.44 -7.17 9.71
N ALA A 30 -2.97 -7.39 10.94
CA ALA A 30 -3.86 -7.37 12.12
C ALA A 30 -3.19 -6.82 13.41
N PHE A 31 -3.14 -5.51 13.60
CA PHE A 31 -2.63 -4.91 14.85
C PHE A 31 -3.67 -5.01 15.97
N SER A 32 -3.32 -5.72 17.04
CA SER A 32 -4.14 -5.84 18.24
C SER A 32 -3.58 -4.97 19.37
N GLU A 33 -4.46 -4.52 20.26
CA GLU A 33 -4.11 -3.82 21.50
C GLU A 33 -3.30 -2.51 21.31
N ILE A 34 -3.50 -1.83 20.17
CA ILE A 34 -2.91 -0.50 19.95
C ILE A 34 -3.74 0.58 20.65
N PRO A 35 -3.11 1.61 21.25
CA PRO A 35 -3.83 2.73 21.84
C PRO A 35 -4.74 3.46 20.85
N ALA A 36 -5.82 4.05 21.37
CA ALA A 36 -6.59 5.03 20.60
C ALA A 36 -5.71 6.23 20.26
N GLY A 37 -5.84 6.76 19.05
CA GLY A 37 -5.02 7.88 18.62
C GLY A 37 -4.97 8.07 17.12
N ARG A 38 -4.05 8.94 16.69
CA ARG A 38 -3.80 9.21 15.28
C ARG A 38 -2.64 8.36 14.81
N TRP A 39 -2.89 7.60 13.75
CA TRP A 39 -1.96 6.66 13.17
C TRP A 39 -1.71 6.98 11.69
N THR A 40 -0.50 6.73 11.22
CA THR A 40 -0.17 6.77 9.79
C THR A 40 0.28 5.39 9.35
N VAL A 41 -0.45 4.78 8.43
CA VAL A 41 -0.11 3.48 7.83
C VAL A 41 0.59 3.74 6.51
N VAL A 42 1.76 3.14 6.33
CA VAL A 42 2.56 3.24 5.11
C VAL A 42 2.92 1.85 4.62
N LEU A 43 2.69 1.60 3.32
CA LEU A 43 3.18 0.39 2.67
C LEU A 43 4.62 0.61 2.23
N GLU A 44 5.56 -0.10 2.84
CA GLU A 44 7.00 0.04 2.59
C GLU A 44 7.59 -1.02 1.65
N SER A 45 6.86 -2.12 1.43
CA SER A 45 7.35 -3.22 0.61
C SER A 45 7.74 -2.80 -0.83
N LEU A 46 8.83 -3.39 -1.30
CA LEU A 46 9.29 -3.27 -2.68
C LEU A 46 8.41 -4.14 -3.59
N LEU A 47 7.38 -3.54 -4.14
CA LEU A 47 6.55 -4.20 -5.14
C LEU A 47 7.31 -4.41 -6.45
N ALA A 48 6.84 -5.38 -7.24
CA ALA A 48 7.31 -5.56 -8.61
C ALA A 48 7.25 -4.22 -9.37
N SER A 49 8.26 -3.95 -10.19
CA SER A 49 8.42 -2.67 -10.91
C SER A 49 7.24 -2.33 -11.84
N SER A 50 6.41 -3.31 -12.19
CA SER A 50 5.20 -3.21 -12.98
C SER A 50 3.94 -2.81 -12.19
N LEU A 51 4.01 -2.72 -10.86
CA LEU A 51 2.89 -2.41 -9.97
C LEU A 51 3.06 -1.02 -9.33
N VAL A 52 1.94 -0.41 -8.96
CA VAL A 52 1.88 0.86 -8.22
C VAL A 52 0.76 0.79 -7.18
N VAL A 53 1.02 1.34 -6.00
CA VAL A 53 0.00 1.54 -4.95
C VAL A 53 -0.63 2.90 -5.18
N GLU A 54 -1.95 2.96 -5.34
CA GLU A 54 -2.64 4.24 -5.57
C GLU A 54 -2.49 5.21 -4.39
N ARG A 55 -2.53 4.66 -3.17
CA ARG A 55 -2.38 5.42 -1.91
C ARG A 55 -1.44 4.67 -0.97
N PRO A 56 -0.12 4.89 -1.05
CA PRO A 56 0.84 4.17 -0.20
C PRO A 56 0.82 4.62 1.26
N ARG A 57 0.23 5.79 1.55
CA ARG A 57 0.06 6.34 2.90
C ARG A 57 -1.42 6.57 3.21
N VAL A 58 -1.84 6.18 4.40
CA VAL A 58 -3.20 6.41 4.92
C VAL A 58 -3.08 6.92 6.34
N VAL A 59 -3.81 7.99 6.66
CA VAL A 59 -3.88 8.53 8.03
C VAL A 59 -5.25 8.18 8.58
N LEU A 60 -5.28 7.62 9.79
CA LEU A 60 -6.49 7.23 10.49
C LEU A 60 -6.46 7.74 11.93
N THR A 61 -7.64 7.97 12.49
CA THR A 61 -7.83 8.36 13.89
C THR A 61 -8.79 7.34 14.48
N THR A 62 -8.38 6.65 15.52
CA THR A 62 -9.20 5.66 16.23
C THR A 62 -9.56 6.13 17.62
N GLY A 63 -10.80 5.88 18.03
CA GLY A 63 -11.27 5.97 19.40
C GLY A 63 -10.99 4.69 20.21
N PRO A 64 -11.23 4.72 21.53
CA PRO A 64 -11.09 3.54 22.39
C PRO A 64 -12.03 2.40 21.95
N GLY A 65 -11.47 1.22 21.66
CA GLY A 65 -12.23 0.06 21.20
C GLY A 65 -12.72 0.13 19.75
N GLU A 66 -12.33 1.16 18.99
CA GLU A 66 -12.67 1.29 17.57
C GLU A 66 -11.79 0.37 16.72
N GLU A 67 -12.41 -0.39 15.82
CA GLU A 67 -11.72 -1.12 14.77
C GLU A 67 -11.66 -0.29 13.49
N ALA A 68 -10.45 -0.12 12.95
CA ALA A 68 -10.24 0.55 11.67
C ALA A 68 -9.67 -0.42 10.65
N VAL A 69 -10.30 -0.48 9.47
CA VAL A 69 -9.85 -1.30 8.34
C VAL A 69 -9.27 -0.40 7.26
N VAL A 70 -8.07 -0.72 6.80
CA VAL A 70 -7.40 -0.02 5.69
C VAL A 70 -7.20 -0.99 4.53
N GLU A 71 -7.72 -0.63 3.37
CA GLU A 71 -7.55 -1.38 2.13
C GLU A 71 -6.59 -0.66 1.18
N TYR A 72 -5.56 -1.39 0.71
CA TYR A 72 -4.61 -0.88 -0.28
C TYR A 72 -4.96 -1.36 -1.68
N ARG A 73 -5.08 -0.42 -2.62
CA ARG A 73 -5.27 -0.74 -4.04
C ARG A 73 -3.94 -0.75 -4.78
N ILE A 74 -3.51 -1.94 -5.17
CA ILE A 74 -2.31 -2.19 -5.97
C ILE A 74 -2.73 -2.45 -7.41
N VAL A 75 -2.30 -1.60 -8.34
CA VAL A 75 -2.67 -1.67 -9.76
C VAL A 75 -1.44 -1.78 -10.66
N PRO A 76 -1.56 -2.35 -11.86
CA PRO A 76 -0.49 -2.29 -12.85
C PRO A 76 -0.15 -0.85 -13.25
N LYS A 77 1.14 -0.55 -13.41
CA LYS A 77 1.61 0.72 -13.96
C LYS A 77 1.10 0.90 -15.38
N LYS A 78 0.54 2.07 -15.67
CA LYS A 78 0.17 2.47 -17.03
C LYS A 78 1.42 2.50 -17.91
N LYS A 79 1.42 1.71 -18.99
CA LYS A 79 2.48 1.76 -20.01
C LYS A 79 2.07 2.77 -21.07
N LYS A 80 2.98 3.68 -21.42
CA LYS A 80 2.81 4.58 -22.57
C LYS A 80 3.43 3.91 -23.79
N VAL A 81 2.68 3.84 -24.88
CA VAL A 81 3.20 3.42 -26.19
C VAL A 81 3.23 4.67 -27.08
N LYS A 82 4.41 5.01 -27.61
CA LYS A 82 4.57 6.13 -28.56
C LYS A 82 4.76 5.54 -29.95
N PHE A 83 3.90 5.95 -30.88
CA PHE A 83 4.08 5.68 -32.31
C PHE A 83 4.77 6.89 -32.96
N ILE A 84 5.74 6.64 -33.83
CA ILE A 84 6.34 7.65 -34.69
C ILE A 84 6.00 7.23 -36.11
N VAL A 85 5.09 7.97 -36.75
CA VAL A 85 4.73 7.73 -38.16
C VAL A 85 5.64 8.64 -38.99
N GLY A 86 6.50 8.04 -39.82
CA GLY A 86 7.29 8.77 -40.79
C GLY A 86 6.43 9.17 -41.98
N GLY A 87 6.32 10.47 -42.25
CA GLY A 87 5.85 10.98 -43.54
C GLY A 87 7.07 11.27 -44.40
N SER A 88 7.21 10.60 -45.54
CA SER A 88 8.12 11.09 -46.57
C SER A 88 7.48 12.35 -47.18
N PRO A 89 8.17 13.49 -47.26
CA PRO A 89 7.71 14.56 -48.13
C PRO A 89 7.70 14.01 -49.56
N GLU A 90 6.57 14.16 -50.25
CA GLU A 90 6.45 13.95 -51.70
C GLU A 90 7.37 14.91 -52.47
#